data_AF-A0A9W6U975-F1
#
_entry.id   AF-A0A9W6U975-F1
#
_cell.length_a   1.000
_cell.length_b   1.000
_cell.length_c   1.000
_cell.angle_alpha   90.00
_cell.angle_beta   90.00
_cell.angle_gamma   90.00
#
_symmetry.space_group_name_H-M   'P 1'
#
loop_
_entity.id
_entity.type
_entity.pdbx_description
1 polymer ?
#
loop_
_entity_poly.entity_id
_entity_poly.type
_entity_poly.pdbx_seq_one_letter_code
_entity_poly.pdbx_strand_id
1 'polypeptide(L)'
;MSSISDFGASLPKKFKTSSMCDILAIDIKSLFRMVVLGPSFSGKKSLCMFILKHSPHVFAHLTIIVRNPHEGLYEYLRDKMDRLTTFADPDAPPSADQVRHTPISSNKPELVIIDGFSNDKLLQKYLFSHYVTRDRHLKLSTIFLSHSYYATDTMIL
;
A
#
# COMPACT_ATOMS: atom_id res chain seq x y z
N MET A 1 36.01 16.82 -3.26
CA MET A 1 35.13 15.89 -2.51
C MET A 1 35.05 14.62 -3.33
N SER A 2 35.58 13.50 -2.84
CA SER A 2 35.44 12.20 -3.52
C SER A 2 34.02 11.68 -3.28
N SER A 3 33.24 11.52 -4.35
CA SER A 3 31.92 10.91 -4.28
C SER A 3 32.04 9.49 -3.75
N ILE A 4 31.24 9.13 -2.75
CA ILE A 4 31.13 7.75 -2.25
C ILE A 4 30.72 6.88 -3.44
N SER A 5 31.48 5.81 -3.70
CA SER A 5 31.18 4.86 -4.77
C SER A 5 29.84 4.17 -4.50
N ASP A 6 29.01 4.02 -5.52
CA ASP A 6 27.74 3.29 -5.43
C ASP A 6 27.99 1.78 -5.29
N PHE A 7 28.08 1.33 -4.03
CA PHE A 7 28.26 -0.08 -3.68
C PHE A 7 27.05 -0.96 -4.05
N GLY A 8 25.87 -0.38 -4.25
CA GLY A 8 24.70 -1.11 -4.73
C GLY A 8 24.84 -1.46 -6.21
N ALA A 9 25.40 -0.54 -7.01
CA ALA A 9 25.68 -0.78 -8.42
C ALA A 9 26.80 -1.82 -8.64
N SER A 10 27.71 -2.02 -7.67
CA SER A 10 28.78 -3.02 -7.77
C SER A 10 28.35 -4.43 -7.35
N LEU A 11 27.13 -4.63 -6.84
CA LEU A 11 26.63 -5.95 -6.49
C LEU A 11 26.57 -6.88 -7.73
N PRO A 12 26.98 -8.16 -7.60
CA PRO A 12 26.80 -9.14 -8.67
C PRO A 12 25.33 -9.25 -9.09
N LYS A 13 25.06 -9.40 -10.39
CA LYS A 13 23.69 -9.43 -10.96
C LYS A 13 22.75 -10.41 -10.25
N LYS A 14 23.26 -11.55 -9.76
CA LYS A 14 22.49 -12.55 -9.03
C LYS A 14 21.93 -12.06 -7.68
N PHE A 15 22.50 -11.01 -7.11
CA PHE A 15 22.06 -10.37 -5.86
C PHE A 15 21.33 -9.04 -6.10
N LYS A 16 21.31 -8.54 -7.34
CA LYS A 16 20.55 -7.36 -7.69
C LYS A 16 19.08 -7.73 -7.78
N THR A 17 18.25 -7.06 -6.99
CA THR A 17 16.81 -7.08 -7.17
C THR A 17 16.47 -6.31 -8.44
N SER A 18 15.54 -6.83 -9.23
CA SER A 18 15.01 -6.13 -10.40
C SER A 18 14.44 -4.77 -9.98
N SER A 19 14.74 -3.72 -10.75
CA SER A 19 14.15 -2.40 -10.55
C SER A 19 12.63 -2.48 -10.62
N MET A 20 11.94 -1.83 -9.68
CA MET A 20 10.49 -1.73 -9.69
C MET A 20 10.02 -0.83 -10.82
N CYS A 21 8.85 -1.12 -11.39
CA CYS A 21 8.27 -0.35 -12.49
C CYS A 21 7.68 0.97 -12.00
N ASP A 22 7.43 1.88 -12.92
CA ASP A 22 6.73 3.14 -12.68
C ASP A 22 5.30 3.05 -13.20
N ILE A 23 4.37 3.72 -12.52
CA ILE A 23 2.98 3.91 -12.95
C ILE A 23 2.97 5.19 -13.79
N LEU A 24 3.33 5.04 -15.07
CA LEU A 24 3.58 6.16 -15.98
C LEU A 24 2.40 7.14 -16.11
N ALA A 25 1.17 6.66 -15.99
CA ALA A 25 -0.03 7.48 -16.15
C ALA A 25 -0.19 8.57 -15.07
N ILE A 26 0.45 8.38 -13.91
CA ILE A 26 0.37 9.29 -12.76
C ILE A 26 1.75 9.63 -12.17
N ASP A 27 2.82 9.24 -12.89
CA ASP A 27 4.23 9.51 -12.55
C ASP A 27 4.63 9.17 -11.10
N ILE A 28 4.22 7.97 -10.63
CA ILE A 28 4.66 7.45 -9.32
C ILE A 28 5.35 6.09 -9.46
N LYS A 29 6.15 5.71 -8.47
CA LYS A 29 6.70 4.34 -8.38
C LYS A 29 5.58 3.32 -8.17
N SER A 30 5.70 2.12 -8.73
CA SER A 30 4.75 1.02 -8.47
C SER A 30 4.84 0.47 -7.05
N LEU A 31 5.99 0.65 -6.39
CA LEU A 31 6.24 0.36 -4.99
C LEU A 31 6.31 1.65 -4.19
N PHE A 32 5.29 1.94 -3.37
CA PHE A 32 5.20 3.19 -2.62
C PHE A 32 4.48 3.03 -1.29
N ARG A 33 4.66 4.01 -0.41
CA ARG A 33 3.90 4.16 0.83
C ARG A 33 3.32 5.56 0.83
N MET A 34 2.00 5.65 0.92
CA MET A 34 1.27 6.90 0.82
C MET A 34 0.39 7.08 2.04
N VAL A 35 0.41 8.27 2.62
CA VAL A 35 -0.56 8.69 3.63
C VAL A 35 -1.41 9.77 2.99
N VAL A 36 -2.72 9.54 2.90
CA VAL A 36 -3.69 10.51 2.37
C VAL A 36 -4.44 11.12 3.55
N LEU A 37 -4.24 12.42 3.74
CA LEU A 37 -4.81 13.17 4.84
C LEU A 37 -5.95 14.06 4.34
N GLY A 38 -7.06 14.07 5.06
CA GLY A 38 -8.15 15.01 4.78
C GLY A 38 -9.40 14.67 5.58
N PRO A 39 -10.30 15.64 5.79
CA PRO A 39 -11.53 15.40 6.54
C PRO A 39 -12.43 14.35 5.88
N SER A 40 -13.51 13.97 6.57
CA SER A 40 -14.56 13.14 5.97
C SER A 40 -15.04 13.80 4.68
N PHE A 41 -15.33 13.00 3.65
CA PHE A 41 -15.81 13.47 2.34
C PHE A 41 -14.83 14.33 1.51
N SER A 42 -13.56 14.47 1.91
CA SER A 42 -12.56 15.25 1.17
C SER A 42 -12.03 14.60 -0.13
N GLY A 43 -12.61 13.48 -0.56
CA GLY A 43 -12.17 12.76 -1.76
C GLY A 43 -11.01 11.78 -1.56
N LYS A 44 -10.60 11.44 -0.33
CA LYS A 44 -9.53 10.46 -0.06
C LYS A 44 -9.70 9.14 -0.82
N LYS A 45 -10.92 8.58 -0.76
CA LYS A 45 -11.28 7.35 -1.47
C LYS A 45 -11.30 7.53 -3.00
N SER A 46 -11.64 8.73 -3.46
CA SER A 46 -11.59 9.08 -4.89
C SER A 46 -10.16 9.06 -5.42
N LEU A 47 -9.19 9.54 -4.63
CA LEU A 47 -7.77 9.45 -4.98
C LEU A 47 -7.30 7.98 -5.10
N CYS A 48 -7.70 7.10 -4.17
CA CYS A 48 -7.41 5.66 -4.29
C CYS A 48 -7.98 5.08 -5.59
N MET A 49 -9.23 5.44 -5.91
CA MET A 49 -9.89 4.96 -7.12
C MET A 49 -9.21 5.48 -8.39
N PHE A 50 -8.75 6.74 -8.37
CA PHE A 50 -7.96 7.33 -9.44
C PHE A 50 -6.65 6.55 -9.66
N ILE A 51 -5.89 6.27 -8.59
CA ILE A 51 -4.67 5.47 -8.67
C ILE A 51 -4.96 4.09 -9.28
N LEU A 52 -5.96 3.37 -8.76
CA LEU A 52 -6.33 2.04 -9.26
C LEU A 52 -6.73 2.07 -10.75
N LYS A 53 -7.56 3.05 -11.16
CA LYS A 53 -7.99 3.22 -12.56
C LYS A 53 -6.82 3.48 -13.50
N HIS A 54 -5.81 4.22 -13.04
CA HIS A 54 -4.61 4.56 -13.82
C HIS A 54 -3.45 3.57 -13.63
N SER A 55 -3.66 2.48 -12.86
CA SER A 55 -2.67 1.42 -12.61
C SER A 55 -3.12 0.04 -13.09
N PRO A 56 -3.70 -0.12 -14.30
CA PRO A 56 -4.16 -1.42 -14.76
C PRO A 56 -2.98 -2.41 -14.83
N HIS A 57 -3.19 -3.62 -14.33
CA HIS A 57 -2.21 -4.72 -14.33
C HIS A 57 -0.90 -4.51 -13.55
N VAL A 58 -0.78 -3.40 -12.82
CA VAL A 58 0.39 -3.08 -11.99
C VAL A 58 0.41 -3.97 -10.74
N PHE A 59 -0.71 -4.00 -10.01
CA PHE A 59 -0.82 -4.78 -8.78
C PHE A 59 -1.33 -6.19 -9.06
N ALA A 60 -0.73 -7.17 -8.38
CA ALA A 60 -1.17 -8.57 -8.48
C ALA A 60 -2.44 -8.82 -7.68
N HIS A 61 -2.62 -8.13 -6.56
CA HIS A 61 -3.74 -8.27 -5.65
C HIS A 61 -3.94 -6.97 -4.85
N LEU A 62 -5.18 -6.73 -4.43
CA LEU A 62 -5.61 -5.61 -3.61
C LEU A 62 -6.14 -6.13 -2.26
N THR A 63 -5.55 -5.69 -1.16
CA THR A 63 -6.11 -5.91 0.18
C THR A 63 -6.67 -4.61 0.72
N ILE A 64 -7.93 -4.60 1.13
CA ILE A 64 -8.60 -3.44 1.72
C ILE A 64 -8.93 -3.77 3.18
N ILE A 65 -8.26 -3.09 4.10
CA ILE A 65 -8.52 -3.16 5.53
C ILE A 65 -9.48 -2.02 5.87
N VAL A 66 -10.73 -2.35 6.22
CA VAL A 66 -11.78 -1.35 6.43
C VAL A 66 -12.87 -1.84 7.37
N ARG A 67 -13.40 -0.94 8.21
CA ARG A 67 -14.49 -1.26 9.16
C ARG A 67 -15.81 -1.57 8.48
N ASN A 68 -16.14 -0.86 7.40
CA ASN A 68 -17.38 -1.05 6.66
C ASN A 68 -17.08 -1.46 5.21
N PRO A 69 -16.95 -2.77 4.91
CA PRO A 69 -16.65 -3.25 3.57
C PRO A 69 -17.85 -3.23 2.62
N HIS A 70 -19.05 -2.85 3.10
CA HIS A 70 -20.32 -2.86 2.35
C HIS A 70 -20.75 -1.46 1.86
N GLU A 71 -19.88 -0.45 1.90
CA GLU A 71 -20.16 0.81 1.24
C GLU A 71 -20.06 0.68 -0.29
N GLY A 72 -20.83 1.50 -1.01
CA GLY A 72 -20.98 1.37 -2.47
C GLY A 72 -19.67 1.41 -3.28
N LEU A 73 -18.64 2.11 -2.81
CA LEU A 73 -17.33 2.12 -3.47
C LEU A 73 -16.64 0.74 -3.40
N TYR A 74 -16.69 0.09 -2.24
CA TYR A 74 -16.10 -1.23 -2.05
C TYR A 74 -16.93 -2.33 -2.69
N GLU A 75 -18.25 -2.19 -2.71
CA GLU A 75 -19.12 -3.08 -3.48
C GLU A 75 -18.82 -2.98 -4.98
N TYR A 76 -18.62 -1.77 -5.50
CA TYR A 76 -18.18 -1.57 -6.88
C TYR A 76 -16.82 -2.21 -7.17
N LEU A 77 -15.85 -2.05 -6.26
CA LEU A 77 -14.53 -2.68 -6.40
C LEU A 77 -14.62 -4.21 -6.35
N ARG A 78 -15.47 -4.75 -5.47
CA ARG A 78 -15.74 -6.18 -5.37
C ARG A 78 -16.34 -6.72 -6.67
N ASP A 79 -17.36 -6.07 -7.21
CA ASP A 79 -17.97 -6.46 -8.49
C ASP A 79 -16.95 -6.47 -9.64
N LYS A 80 -16.09 -5.45 -9.71
CA LYS A 80 -15.13 -5.30 -10.82
C LYS A 80 -13.87 -6.13 -10.68
N MET A 81 -13.47 -6.48 -9.46
CA MET A 81 -12.16 -7.08 -9.16
C MET A 81 -12.24 -8.24 -8.16
N ASP A 82 -13.37 -8.95 -8.12
CA ASP A 82 -13.72 -9.96 -7.09
C ASP A 82 -12.59 -10.97 -6.79
N ARG A 83 -11.92 -11.47 -7.82
CA ARG A 83 -10.83 -12.45 -7.68
C ARG A 83 -9.47 -11.86 -7.28
N LEU A 84 -9.35 -10.54 -7.32
CA LEU A 84 -8.11 -9.79 -7.08
C LEU A 84 -8.22 -8.88 -5.85
N THR A 85 -9.31 -8.98 -5.08
CA THR A 85 -9.55 -8.11 -3.93
C THR A 85 -9.90 -8.93 -2.68
N THR A 86 -9.17 -8.68 -1.59
CA THR A 86 -9.48 -9.21 -0.26
C THR A 86 -9.94 -8.07 0.65
N PHE A 87 -11.04 -8.26 1.37
CA PHE A 87 -11.46 -7.35 2.43
C PHE A 87 -11.09 -7.95 3.78
N ALA A 88 -10.50 -7.15 4.66
CA ALA A 88 -10.10 -7.57 5.99
C ALA A 88 -10.62 -6.61 7.06
N ASP A 89 -10.94 -7.19 8.23
CA ASP A 89 -11.36 -6.45 9.39
C ASP A 89 -10.15 -5.77 10.05
N PRO A 90 -10.20 -4.46 10.33
CA PRO A 90 -9.13 -3.76 11.05
C PRO A 90 -8.88 -4.26 12.47
N ASP A 91 -9.86 -4.89 13.12
CA ASP A 91 -9.71 -5.43 14.47
C ASP A 91 -8.95 -6.79 14.45
N ALA A 92 -8.86 -7.43 13.28
CA ALA A 92 -8.10 -8.65 13.04
C ALA A 92 -7.35 -8.57 11.70
N PRO A 93 -6.38 -7.64 11.56
CA PRO A 93 -5.73 -7.39 10.30
C PRO A 93 -4.77 -8.54 9.93
N PRO A 94 -4.64 -8.88 8.64
CA PRO A 94 -3.64 -9.83 8.21
C PRO A 94 -2.24 -9.28 8.49
N SER A 95 -1.28 -10.17 8.70
CA SER A 95 0.13 -9.80 8.68
C SER A 95 0.57 -9.48 7.24
N ALA A 96 1.64 -8.70 7.09
CA ALA A 96 2.23 -8.43 5.77
C ALA A 96 2.60 -9.71 5.01
N ASP A 97 2.99 -10.79 5.71
CA ASP A 97 3.28 -12.09 5.10
C ASP A 97 1.99 -12.78 4.59
N GLN A 98 0.86 -12.59 5.28
CA GLN A 98 -0.45 -13.14 4.88
C GLN A 98 -1.10 -12.37 3.73
N VAL A 99 -0.81 -11.08 3.61
CA VAL A 99 -1.29 -10.25 2.50
C VAL A 99 -0.68 -10.68 1.17
N ARG A 100 0.55 -11.20 1.19
CA ARG A 100 1.27 -11.53 -0.04
C ARG A 100 0.73 -12.82 -0.64
N HIS A 101 -0.03 -12.70 -1.73
CA HIS A 101 -0.60 -13.86 -2.43
C HIS A 101 0.30 -14.43 -3.52
N THR A 102 1.25 -13.65 -4.04
CA THR A 102 2.13 -14.10 -5.13
C THR A 102 3.59 -14.30 -4.68
N PRO A 103 4.36 -15.19 -5.32
CA PRO A 103 5.79 -15.34 -5.00
C PRO A 103 6.55 -14.00 -5.13
N ILE A 104 7.54 -13.73 -4.28
CA ILE A 104 8.36 -12.50 -4.36
C ILE A 104 9.10 -12.40 -5.71
N SER A 105 9.40 -13.55 -6.32
CA SER A 105 10.01 -13.67 -7.64
C SER A 105 9.12 -13.15 -8.79
N SER A 106 7.79 -13.02 -8.59
CA SER A 106 6.87 -12.53 -9.62
C SER A 106 7.12 -11.08 -10.03
N ASN A 107 7.85 -10.33 -9.20
CA ASN A 107 8.16 -8.91 -9.35
C ASN A 107 6.94 -7.98 -9.54
N LYS A 108 5.73 -8.47 -9.30
CA LYS A 108 4.52 -7.65 -9.24
C LYS A 108 4.23 -7.26 -7.80
N PRO A 109 4.07 -5.96 -7.50
CA PRO A 109 3.68 -5.53 -6.18
C PRO A 109 2.22 -5.89 -5.88
N GLU A 110 1.86 -5.93 -4.61
CA GLU A 110 0.47 -5.99 -4.13
C GLU A 110 0.14 -4.69 -3.40
N LEU A 111 -1.11 -4.27 -3.43
CA LEU A 111 -1.55 -3.00 -2.86
C LEU A 111 -2.39 -3.25 -1.60
N VAL A 112 -2.07 -2.55 -0.54
CA VAL A 112 -2.82 -2.55 0.72
C VAL A 112 -3.42 -1.17 0.94
N ILE A 113 -4.73 -1.09 1.12
CA ILE A 113 -5.43 0.15 1.46
C ILE A 113 -5.97 -0.01 2.88
N ILE A 114 -5.61 0.91 3.77
CA ILE A 114 -6.08 0.95 5.16
C ILE A 114 -6.96 2.19 5.29
N ASP A 115 -8.28 1.96 5.37
CA ASP A 115 -9.26 3.05 5.49
C ASP A 115 -9.65 3.33 6.94
N GLY A 116 -9.79 4.62 7.27
CA GLY A 116 -10.10 5.06 8.64
C GLY A 116 -8.94 4.93 9.62
N PHE A 117 -7.69 4.98 9.15
CA PHE A 117 -6.47 4.74 9.93
C PHE A 117 -6.35 5.63 11.19
N SER A 118 -6.80 6.89 11.12
CA SER A 118 -6.75 7.82 12.27
C SER A 118 -7.71 7.47 13.40
N ASN A 119 -8.71 6.63 13.16
CA ASN A 119 -9.83 6.47 14.08
C ASN A 119 -9.53 5.44 15.18
N ASP A 120 -8.37 4.78 15.14
CA ASP A 120 -8.01 3.73 16.08
C ASP A 120 -6.50 3.72 16.36
N LYS A 121 -6.15 3.88 17.65
CA LYS A 121 -4.77 3.93 18.13
C LYS A 121 -4.07 2.57 18.08
N LEU A 122 -4.81 1.46 18.17
CA LEU A 122 -4.25 0.11 18.05
C LEU A 122 -3.84 -0.15 16.59
N LEU A 123 -4.72 0.22 15.66
CA LEU A 123 -4.44 0.27 14.22
C LEU A 123 -3.15 1.05 13.94
N GLN A 124 -2.99 2.24 14.51
CA GLN A 124 -1.78 3.02 14.29
C GLN A 124 -0.53 2.39 14.88
N LYS A 125 -0.58 1.89 16.11
CA LYS A 125 0.59 1.33 16.77
C LYS A 125 1.07 0.02 16.12
N TYR A 126 0.14 -0.87 15.81
CA TYR A 126 0.45 -2.24 15.39
C TYR A 126 0.49 -2.43 13.88
N LEU A 127 -0.44 -1.83 13.11
CA LEU A 127 -0.45 -1.97 11.65
C LEU A 127 0.59 -1.08 10.99
N PHE A 128 0.73 0.19 11.40
CA PHE A 128 1.66 1.11 10.74
C PHE A 128 3.08 0.59 10.81
N SER A 129 3.57 0.26 12.01
CA SER A 129 4.92 -0.26 12.20
C SER A 129 5.14 -1.55 11.41
N HIS A 130 4.17 -2.47 11.42
CA HIS A 130 4.29 -3.76 10.73
C HIS A 130 4.37 -3.59 9.21
N TYR A 131 3.47 -2.81 8.63
CA TYR A 131 3.40 -2.60 7.18
C TYR A 131 4.53 -1.66 6.72
N VAL A 132 4.66 -0.47 7.31
CA VAL A 132 5.68 0.50 6.89
C VAL A 132 7.11 -0.04 6.98
N THR A 133 7.43 -0.94 7.91
CA THR A 133 8.78 -1.54 7.95
C THR A 133 8.95 -2.71 6.98
N ARG A 134 8.00 -3.65 6.92
CA ARG A 134 8.18 -4.93 6.21
C ARG A 134 7.73 -4.91 4.74
N ASP A 135 6.88 -3.98 4.36
CA ASP A 135 6.23 -3.93 3.04
C ASP A 135 7.23 -3.88 1.88
N ARG A 136 8.35 -3.17 2.01
CA ARG A 136 9.34 -3.06 0.93
C ARG A 136 9.99 -4.40 0.60
N HIS A 137 10.26 -5.21 1.63
CA HIS A 137 10.86 -6.52 1.44
C HIS A 137 9.88 -7.51 0.81
N LEU A 138 8.58 -7.29 1.03
CA LEU A 138 7.48 -8.10 0.49
C LEU A 138 6.87 -7.54 -0.80
N LYS A 139 7.41 -6.44 -1.33
CA LYS A 139 6.90 -5.73 -2.52
C LYS A 139 5.44 -5.29 -2.35
N LEU A 140 5.09 -4.80 -1.17
CA LEU A 140 3.78 -4.24 -0.87
C LEU A 140 3.81 -2.71 -1.02
N SER A 141 2.85 -2.19 -1.78
CA SER A 141 2.49 -0.78 -1.78
C SER A 141 1.37 -0.55 -0.79
N THR A 142 1.40 0.58 -0.09
CA THR A 142 0.47 0.79 1.03
C THR A 142 -0.09 2.20 0.99
N ILE A 143 -1.40 2.33 1.16
CA ILE A 143 -2.13 3.60 1.25
C ILE A 143 -2.85 3.65 2.60
N PHE A 144 -2.50 4.62 3.43
CA PHE A 144 -3.19 4.92 4.68
C PHE A 144 -4.14 6.10 4.47
N LEU A 145 -5.45 5.90 4.65
CA LEU A 145 -6.43 6.98 4.62
C LEU A 145 -6.73 7.47 6.03
N SER A 146 -6.42 8.72 6.30
CA SER A 146 -6.50 9.30 7.64
C SER A 146 -7.25 10.64 7.65
N HIS A 147 -8.00 10.90 8.72
CA HIS A 147 -8.76 12.14 8.89
C HIS A 147 -7.87 13.33 9.32
N SER A 148 -6.80 13.08 10.06
CA SER A 148 -5.91 14.14 10.56
C SER A 148 -4.50 13.61 10.86
N TYR A 149 -3.51 14.48 10.69
CA TYR A 149 -2.11 14.21 11.04
C TYR A 149 -1.89 14.13 12.56
N TYR A 150 -2.66 14.92 13.32
CA TYR A 150 -2.54 14.98 14.79
C TYR A 150 -2.89 13.67 15.48
N ALA A 151 -3.67 12.82 14.82
CA ALA A 151 -4.05 11.53 15.35
C ALA A 151 -3.02 10.45 15.05
N THR A 152 -2.07 10.64 14.12
CA THR A 152 -1.09 9.62 13.71
C THR A 152 0.22 9.76 14.47
N ASP A 153 0.69 8.67 15.10
CA ASP A 153 1.95 8.65 15.87
C ASP A 153 3.12 9.25 15.06
N THR A 154 3.88 10.12 15.72
CA THR A 154 4.87 11.07 15.19
C THR A 154 6.17 10.42 14.66
N MET A 155 6.09 9.38 13.85
CA MET A 155 7.25 8.87 13.10
C MET A 155 6.87 8.58 11.64
N ILE A 156 7.05 9.60 10.81
CA ILE A 156 7.20 9.45 9.36
C ILE A 156 8.62 9.94 9.03
N LEU A 157 9.58 9.01 8.98
CA LEU A 157 10.90 9.19 8.36
C LEU A 157 11.28 7.90 7.62
#